data_AF-A0A1S3HC74-F1
#
_entry.id   AF-A0A1S3HC74-F1
#
_cell.length_a   1.000
_cell.length_b   1.000
_cell.length_c   1.000
_cell.angle_alpha   90.00
_cell.angle_beta   90.00
_cell.angle_gamma   90.00
#
_symmetry.space_group_name_H-M   'P 1'
#
loop_
_entity.id
_entity.type
_entity.pdbx_description
1 polymer ?
#
loop_
_entity_poly.entity_id
_entity_poly.type
_entity_poly.pdbx_seq_one_letter_code
_entity_poly.pdbx_strand_id
1 'polypeptide(L)'
;MALVAENHLNDVDHGGRCGYGWGGYTNTDFAVDEFGLWLVYGNVTDNCNLVIAKINPDTLNVQNSWSTTIRSRSVWNTFMKCGVLYATSYYSGSYMYIRYTYDTNTGKQETLPSNRIQFWQPGTYNTMLDYNPRDGLLYYADVSFGYIGTFPVV
;
A
#
# COMPACT_ATOMS: atom_id res chain seq x y z
N MET A 1 13.84 -2.28 -25.96
CA MET A 1 13.84 -2.39 -24.49
C MET A 1 13.92 -3.86 -24.16
N ALA A 2 14.79 -4.28 -23.24
CA ALA A 2 14.91 -5.68 -22.82
C ALA A 2 14.37 -5.83 -21.39
N LEU A 3 13.72 -6.96 -21.11
CA LEU A 3 13.35 -7.34 -19.76
C LEU A 3 14.64 -7.60 -18.96
N VAL A 4 14.79 -6.93 -17.82
CA VAL A 4 16.03 -6.99 -17.01
C VAL A 4 15.92 -7.92 -15.81
N ALA A 5 14.71 -8.16 -15.31
CA ALA A 5 14.41 -9.08 -14.22
C ALA A 5 12.94 -9.50 -14.27
N GLU A 6 12.64 -10.72 -13.84
CA GLU A 6 11.30 -11.25 -13.67
C GLU A 6 11.25 -12.15 -12.44
N ASN A 7 10.10 -12.16 -11.75
CA ASN A 7 9.84 -13.09 -10.66
C ASN A 7 8.34 -13.41 -10.60
N HIS A 8 8.01 -14.61 -10.14
CA HIS A 8 6.63 -15.09 -10.00
C HIS A 8 6.36 -15.47 -8.55
N LEU A 9 5.37 -14.81 -7.93
CA LEU A 9 4.94 -15.06 -6.56
C LEU A 9 3.65 -15.90 -6.57
N ASN A 10 3.73 -17.13 -6.05
CA ASN A 10 2.63 -18.11 -6.13
C ASN A 10 1.43 -17.77 -5.24
N ASP A 11 1.62 -16.88 -4.27
CA ASP A 11 0.63 -16.46 -3.28
C ASP A 11 -0.03 -15.13 -3.62
N VAL A 12 0.34 -14.50 -4.74
CA VAL A 12 -0.35 -13.33 -5.31
C VAL A 12 -1.60 -13.77 -6.05
N ASP A 13 -2.72 -13.09 -5.80
CA ASP A 13 -3.96 -13.38 -6.52
C ASP A 13 -3.99 -12.70 -7.90
N HIS A 14 -4.09 -13.50 -8.96
CA HIS A 14 -4.22 -13.02 -10.33
C HIS A 14 -5.68 -12.71 -10.75
N GLY A 15 -6.66 -13.07 -9.92
CA GLY A 15 -8.09 -13.02 -10.27
C GLY A 15 -8.88 -11.82 -9.75
N GLY A 16 -8.25 -10.80 -9.15
CA GLY A 16 -8.96 -9.63 -8.59
C GLY A 16 -9.73 -9.89 -7.29
N ARG A 17 -9.60 -11.08 -6.69
CA ARG A 17 -10.21 -11.45 -5.41
C ARG A 17 -9.55 -10.74 -4.22
N CYS A 18 -8.23 -10.65 -4.21
CA CYS A 18 -7.44 -10.04 -3.13
C CYS A 18 -6.96 -8.62 -3.44
N GLY A 19 -7.80 -7.81 -4.11
CA GLY A 19 -7.57 -6.39 -4.32
C GLY A 19 -8.03 -5.52 -3.14
N TYR A 20 -7.79 -4.21 -3.26
CA TYR A 20 -8.23 -3.21 -2.30
C TYR A 20 -9.76 -3.04 -2.33
N GLY A 21 -10.31 -2.39 -1.30
CA GLY A 21 -11.75 -2.28 -1.08
C GLY A 21 -12.50 -1.57 -2.20
N TRP A 22 -11.82 -0.76 -3.02
CA TRP A 22 -12.42 -0.05 -4.14
C TRP A 22 -12.53 -0.86 -5.43
N GLY A 23 -11.91 -2.05 -5.47
CA GLY A 23 -11.94 -2.93 -6.63
C GLY A 23 -10.84 -2.62 -7.66
N GLY A 24 -11.06 -3.01 -8.91
CA GLY A 24 -10.02 -2.98 -9.94
C GLY A 24 -8.99 -4.11 -9.78
N TYR A 25 -7.88 -4.00 -10.53
CA TYR A 25 -6.76 -4.95 -10.49
C TYR A 25 -5.64 -4.44 -9.58
N THR A 26 -5.96 -4.25 -8.30
CA THR A 26 -5.04 -3.68 -7.30
C THR A 26 -4.49 -4.76 -6.35
N ASN A 27 -4.35 -5.98 -6.85
CA ASN A 27 -3.91 -7.13 -6.05
C ASN A 27 -2.45 -7.01 -5.58
N THR A 28 -1.66 -6.21 -6.29
CA THR A 28 -0.25 -5.93 -6.05
C THR A 28 0.00 -4.43 -6.15
N ASP A 29 0.84 -3.94 -5.26
CA ASP A 29 1.13 -2.51 -5.10
C ASP A 29 2.62 -2.35 -4.78
N PHE A 30 3.37 -1.76 -5.71
CA PHE A 30 4.78 -1.47 -5.46
C PHE A 30 4.89 -0.21 -4.60
N ALA A 31 5.80 -0.22 -3.64
CA ALA A 31 6.12 0.95 -2.85
C ALA A 31 7.62 1.15 -2.75
N VAL A 32 8.04 2.40 -2.58
CA VAL A 32 9.43 2.77 -2.33
C VAL A 32 9.48 3.63 -1.07
N ASP A 33 10.44 3.33 -0.21
CA ASP A 33 10.76 4.17 0.95
C ASP A 33 12.28 4.28 1.12
N GLU A 34 12.72 4.80 2.26
CA GLU A 34 14.13 4.99 2.61
C GLU A 34 14.94 3.67 2.65
N PHE A 35 14.29 2.52 2.72
CA PHE A 35 14.89 1.19 2.69
C PHE A 35 14.79 0.49 1.33
N GLY A 36 14.24 1.15 0.31
CA GLY A 36 14.25 0.71 -1.08
C GLY A 36 12.90 0.16 -1.55
N LEU A 37 12.93 -0.90 -2.38
CA LEU A 37 11.74 -1.43 -3.05
C LEU A 37 10.97 -2.43 -2.17
N TRP A 38 9.64 -2.30 -2.20
CA TRP A 38 8.67 -3.15 -1.53
C TRP A 38 7.54 -3.54 -2.46
N LEU A 39 6.92 -4.69 -2.20
CA LEU A 39 5.66 -5.11 -2.80
C LEU A 39 4.66 -5.39 -1.70
N VAL A 40 3.50 -4.74 -1.76
CA VAL A 40 2.35 -5.01 -0.90
C VAL A 40 1.31 -5.76 -1.73
N TYR A 41 0.82 -6.88 -1.22
CA TYR A 41 -0.18 -7.67 -1.95
C TYR A 41 -1.08 -8.45 -1.01
N GLY A 42 -2.27 -8.83 -1.48
CA GLY A 42 -3.16 -9.72 -0.75
C GLY A 42 -2.78 -11.19 -0.99
N ASN A 43 -2.45 -11.93 0.08
CA ASN A 43 -2.08 -13.33 -0.01
C ASN A 43 -3.33 -14.21 -0.22
N VAL A 44 -3.43 -14.84 -1.39
CA VAL A 44 -4.58 -15.67 -1.78
C VAL A 44 -4.73 -16.93 -0.95
N THR A 45 -3.64 -17.39 -0.35
CA THR A 45 -3.59 -18.59 0.52
C THR A 45 -3.88 -18.26 1.99
N ASP A 46 -3.82 -16.99 2.38
CA ASP A 46 -4.07 -16.49 3.73
C ASP A 46 -5.18 -15.43 3.76
N ASN A 47 -6.38 -15.83 3.33
CA ASN A 47 -7.61 -15.02 3.47
C ASN A 47 -7.51 -13.58 2.91
N CYS A 48 -6.66 -13.39 1.89
CA CYS A 48 -6.32 -12.09 1.33
C CYS A 48 -5.79 -11.07 2.36
N ASN A 49 -5.17 -11.53 3.45
CA ASN A 49 -4.40 -10.69 4.35
C ASN A 49 -3.24 -10.03 3.56
N LEU A 50 -2.93 -8.77 3.88
CA LEU A 50 -1.80 -8.11 3.23
C LEU A 50 -0.49 -8.78 3.64
N VAL A 51 0.41 -8.90 2.68
CA VAL A 51 1.81 -9.23 2.88
C VAL A 51 2.62 -8.02 2.44
N ILE A 52 3.61 -7.68 3.24
CA ILE A 52 4.66 -6.72 2.90
C ILE A 52 5.86 -7.55 2.49
N ALA A 53 6.36 -7.41 1.27
CA ALA A 53 7.55 -8.11 0.80
C ALA A 53 8.66 -7.11 0.48
N LYS A 54 9.84 -7.31 1.07
CA LYS A 54 11.04 -6.56 0.69
C LYS A 54 11.60 -7.15 -0.59
N ILE A 55 11.72 -6.33 -1.63
CA ILE A 55 12.14 -6.78 -2.96
C ILE A 55 13.56 -6.32 -3.24
N ASN A 56 14.38 -7.22 -3.80
CA ASN A 56 15.64 -6.85 -4.41
C ASN A 56 15.35 -6.15 -5.76
N PRO A 57 15.74 -4.88 -5.96
CA PRO A 57 15.36 -4.13 -7.16
C PRO A 57 16.02 -4.65 -8.45
N ASP A 58 17.14 -5.36 -8.36
CA ASP A 58 17.87 -5.88 -9.51
C ASP A 58 17.37 -7.25 -9.96
N THR A 59 16.89 -8.08 -9.03
CA THR A 59 16.49 -9.47 -9.32
C THR A 59 15.00 -9.74 -9.14
N LEU A 60 14.25 -8.81 -8.52
CA LEU A 60 12.87 -8.97 -8.07
C LEU A 60 12.64 -10.13 -7.07
N ASN A 61 13.71 -10.72 -6.53
CA ASN A 61 13.60 -11.73 -5.48
C ASN A 61 13.09 -11.12 -4.18
N VAL A 62 12.21 -11.85 -3.48
CA VAL A 62 11.78 -11.51 -2.13
C VAL A 62 12.94 -11.76 -1.18
N GLN A 63 13.43 -10.70 -0.54
CA GLN A 63 14.49 -10.77 0.46
C GLN A 63 13.94 -11.16 1.84
N ASN A 64 12.74 -10.65 2.16
CA ASN A 64 11.99 -10.99 3.37
C ASN A 64 10.51 -10.63 3.17
N SER A 65 9.62 -11.22 3.97
CA SER A 65 8.18 -10.95 3.92
C SER A 65 7.55 -10.96 5.30
N TRP A 66 6.54 -10.11 5.49
CA TRP A 66 5.78 -9.99 6.73
C TRP A 66 4.29 -10.13 6.45
N SER A 67 3.67 -11.15 7.04
CA SER A 67 2.22 -11.33 6.99
C SER A 67 1.54 -10.42 8.00
N THR A 68 0.54 -9.67 7.54
CA THR A 68 -0.29 -8.80 8.37
C THR A 68 -1.57 -9.53 8.80
N THR A 69 -2.37 -8.92 9.68
CA THR A 69 -3.71 -9.43 10.03
C THR A 69 -4.84 -8.67 9.32
N ILE A 70 -4.50 -7.72 8.45
CA ILE A 70 -5.48 -6.87 7.78
C ILE A 70 -5.79 -7.40 6.38
N ARG A 71 -7.07 -7.56 6.07
CA ARG A 71 -7.51 -7.99 4.73
C ARG A 71 -7.35 -6.86 3.72
N SER A 72 -6.79 -7.16 2.55
CA SER A 72 -6.70 -6.23 1.39
C SER A 72 -8.00 -5.48 1.11
N ARG A 73 -9.14 -6.17 1.03
CA ARG A 73 -10.46 -5.54 0.79
C ARG A 73 -10.94 -4.56 1.88
N SER A 74 -10.28 -4.55 3.03
CA SER A 74 -10.64 -3.66 4.13
C SER A 74 -9.86 -2.35 4.12
N VAL A 75 -8.90 -2.18 3.19
CA VAL A 75 -8.11 -0.96 3.03
C VAL A 75 -8.39 -0.32 1.68
N TRP A 76 -8.16 0.98 1.57
CA TRP A 76 -8.39 1.71 0.32
C TRP A 76 -7.10 1.88 -0.50
N ASN A 77 -5.99 2.17 0.16
CA ASN A 77 -4.68 2.25 -0.44
C ASN A 77 -3.60 1.99 0.63
N THR A 78 -2.35 1.82 0.22
CA THR A 78 -1.22 1.67 1.15
C THR A 78 0.00 2.44 0.69
N PHE A 79 0.90 2.76 1.61
CA PHE A 79 2.24 3.24 1.30
C PHE A 79 3.24 2.80 2.37
N MET A 80 4.53 2.83 2.02
CA MET A 80 5.64 2.55 2.94
C MET A 80 6.36 3.85 3.29
N LYS A 81 6.76 4.01 4.55
CA LYS A 81 7.71 5.04 4.99
C LYS A 81 8.54 4.50 6.14
N CYS A 82 9.86 4.63 6.09
CA CYS A 82 10.78 4.18 7.13
C CYS A 82 10.52 2.73 7.60
N GLY A 83 10.20 1.81 6.69
CA GLY A 83 9.94 0.40 6.98
C GLY A 83 8.61 0.14 7.67
N VAL A 84 7.69 1.12 7.66
CA VAL A 84 6.35 1.01 8.21
C VAL A 84 5.32 1.08 7.08
N LEU A 85 4.46 0.08 7.00
CA LEU A 85 3.27 0.10 6.14
C LEU A 85 2.21 0.98 6.79
N TYR A 86 1.63 1.87 6.00
CA TYR A 86 0.45 2.67 6.37
C TYR A 86 -0.68 2.31 5.42
N ALA A 87 -1.81 1.85 5.97
CA ALA A 87 -2.98 1.50 5.17
C ALA A 87 -4.17 2.42 5.50
N THR A 88 -4.84 2.89 4.45
CA THR A 88 -5.91 3.88 4.56
C THR A 88 -7.28 3.22 4.70
N SER A 89 -8.20 3.94 5.35
CA SER A 89 -9.62 3.60 5.42
C SER A 89 -10.39 3.91 4.15
N TYR A 90 -11.61 3.37 4.08
CA TYR A 90 -12.64 3.95 3.22
C TYR A 90 -12.85 5.43 3.56
N TYR A 91 -13.14 6.22 2.54
CA TYR A 91 -13.37 7.65 2.69
C TYR A 91 -14.79 7.96 3.19
N SER A 92 -14.93 9.04 3.96
CA SER A 92 -16.24 9.63 4.28
C SER A 92 -16.25 11.07 3.78
N GLY A 93 -16.87 11.29 2.61
CA GLY A 93 -16.72 12.55 1.87
C GLY A 93 -15.25 12.76 1.46
N SER A 94 -14.69 13.92 1.80
CA SER A 94 -13.28 14.27 1.51
C SER A 94 -12.27 13.79 2.56
N TYR A 95 -12.72 13.07 3.58
CA TYR A 95 -11.85 12.59 4.65
C TYR A 95 -11.42 11.14 4.44
N MET A 96 -10.12 10.91 4.52
CA MET A 96 -9.51 9.58 4.64
C MET A 96 -8.58 9.58 5.86
N TYR A 97 -8.35 8.41 6.46
CA TYR A 97 -7.48 8.27 7.63
C TYR A 97 -6.61 7.02 7.51
N ILE A 98 -5.47 7.02 8.20
CA ILE A 98 -4.68 5.81 8.39
C ILE A 98 -5.42 4.93 9.39
N ARG A 99 -5.86 3.76 8.96
CA ARG A 99 -6.60 2.81 9.81
C ARG A 99 -5.72 1.71 10.36
N TYR A 100 -4.57 1.47 9.75
CA TYR A 100 -3.71 0.37 10.12
C TYR A 100 -2.25 0.68 9.82
N THR A 101 -1.36 0.21 10.68
CA THR A 101 0.08 0.29 10.48
C THR A 101 0.74 -1.04 10.81
N TYR A 102 1.86 -1.33 10.13
CA TYR A 102 2.73 -2.46 10.44
C TYR A 102 4.19 -2.01 10.33
N ASP A 103 4.93 -2.09 11.42
CA ASP A 103 6.36 -1.78 11.47
C ASP A 103 7.19 -3.04 11.23
N THR A 104 7.86 -3.12 10.09
CA THR A 104 8.69 -4.29 9.70
C THR A 104 9.94 -4.45 10.55
N ASN A 105 10.39 -3.38 11.23
CA ASN A 105 11.55 -3.42 12.10
C ASN A 105 11.26 -4.11 13.43
N THR A 106 10.02 -4.01 13.90
CA THR A 106 9.58 -4.53 15.22
C THR A 106 8.54 -5.65 15.12
N GLY A 107 7.92 -5.84 13.96
CA GLY A 107 6.78 -6.73 13.75
C GLY A 107 5.48 -6.21 14.38
N LYS A 108 5.48 -4.97 14.89
CA LYS A 108 4.33 -4.39 15.58
C LYS A 108 3.28 -3.95 14.58
N GLN A 109 2.03 -4.35 14.82
CA GLN A 109 0.89 -3.93 14.02
C GLN A 109 -0.19 -3.28 14.89
N GLU A 110 -0.79 -2.20 14.40
CA GLU A 110 -1.83 -1.46 15.11
C GLU A 110 -2.98 -1.13 14.18
N THR A 111 -4.22 -1.37 14.62
CA THR A 111 -5.41 -0.72 14.04
C THR A 111 -5.61 0.62 14.75
N LEU A 112 -5.72 1.69 13.98
CA LEU A 112 -5.84 3.06 14.50
C LEU A 112 -7.29 3.55 14.44
N PRO A 113 -7.73 4.38 15.41
CA PRO A 113 -9.03 5.04 15.34
C PRO A 113 -9.05 6.12 14.24
N SER A 114 -10.24 6.45 13.75
CA SER A 114 -10.46 7.30 12.56
C SER A 114 -9.98 8.75 12.67
N ASN A 115 -9.62 9.19 13.87
CA ASN A 115 -9.17 10.55 14.16
C ASN A 115 -7.66 10.64 14.47
N ARG A 116 -6.90 9.53 14.42
CA ARG A 116 -5.49 9.54 14.84
C ARG A 116 -4.56 10.17 13.80
N ILE A 117 -4.70 9.78 12.53
CA ILE A 117 -3.93 10.32 11.41
C ILE A 117 -4.90 10.52 10.25
N GLN A 118 -5.33 11.76 10.03
CA GLN A 118 -6.34 12.13 9.04
C GLN A 118 -5.70 12.98 7.95
N PHE A 119 -6.12 12.79 6.71
CA PHE A 119 -5.76 13.68 5.60
C PHE A 119 -6.99 14.00 4.75
N TRP A 120 -7.01 15.26 4.28
CA TRP A 120 -8.07 15.78 3.43
C TRP A 120 -7.70 15.50 1.98
N GLN A 121 -8.42 14.59 1.32
CA GLN A 121 -8.22 14.34 -0.10
C GLN A 121 -9.06 15.31 -0.95
N PRO A 122 -8.51 15.79 -2.09
CA PRO A 122 -9.24 16.71 -2.99
C PRO A 122 -10.44 16.00 -3.66
N GLY A 123 -10.29 14.70 -3.92
CA GLY A 123 -11.29 13.85 -4.54
C GLY A 123 -12.07 12.99 -3.55
N THR A 124 -12.98 12.18 -4.09
CA THR A 124 -13.73 11.18 -3.31
C THR A 124 -13.35 9.76 -3.66
N TYR A 125 -12.53 9.49 -4.68
CA TYR A 125 -12.17 8.12 -5.08
C TYR A 125 -10.69 8.01 -5.40
N ASN A 126 -9.89 7.89 -4.35
CA ASN A 126 -8.44 7.67 -4.46
C ASN A 126 -8.13 6.33 -5.15
N THR A 127 -7.26 6.38 -6.15
CA THR A 127 -6.80 5.21 -6.91
C THR A 127 -5.31 4.94 -6.77
N MET A 128 -4.50 5.96 -6.42
CA MET A 128 -3.05 5.82 -6.19
C MET A 128 -2.60 6.67 -5.02
N LEU A 129 -1.69 6.15 -4.20
CA LEU A 129 -1.19 6.84 -3.02
C LEU A 129 0.26 6.41 -2.73
N ASP A 130 1.23 7.14 -3.26
CA ASP A 130 2.63 6.72 -3.30
C ASP A 130 3.54 7.66 -2.52
N TYR A 131 4.34 7.11 -1.61
CA TYR A 131 5.35 7.88 -0.90
C TYR A 131 6.62 8.04 -1.74
N ASN A 132 7.22 9.22 -1.69
CA ASN A 132 8.53 9.46 -2.29
C ASN A 132 9.55 9.81 -1.19
N PRO A 133 10.54 8.93 -0.93
CA PRO A 133 11.55 9.19 0.10
C PRO A 133 12.50 10.34 -0.25
N ARG A 134 12.52 10.81 -1.51
CA ARG A 134 13.40 11.89 -1.94
C ARG A 134 12.96 13.26 -1.44
N ASP A 135 11.65 13.50 -1.41
CA ASP A 135 11.06 14.78 -1.00
C ASP A 135 10.20 14.66 0.26
N GLY A 136 9.93 13.44 0.73
CA GLY A 136 9.12 13.20 1.91
C GLY A 136 7.62 13.43 1.69
N LEU A 137 7.16 13.44 0.44
CA LEU A 137 5.76 13.70 0.09
C LEU A 137 5.02 12.42 -0.28
N LEU A 138 3.72 12.44 -0.01
CA LEU A 138 2.77 11.43 -0.44
C LEU A 138 2.03 11.95 -1.67
N TYR A 139 2.15 11.25 -2.79
CA TYR A 139 1.54 11.58 -4.07
C TYR A 139 0.19 10.89 -4.22
N TYR A 140 -0.81 11.63 -4.66
CA TYR A 140 -2.19 11.20 -4.73
C TYR A 140 -2.72 11.33 -6.16
N ALA A 141 -3.51 10.35 -6.59
CA ALA A 141 -4.37 10.46 -7.75
C ALA A 141 -5.78 9.90 -7.47
N ASP A 142 -6.78 10.47 -8.14
CA ASP A 142 -8.17 10.03 -8.10
C ASP A 142 -8.71 9.70 -9.50
N VAL A 143 -9.82 8.98 -9.55
CA VAL A 143 -10.56 8.71 -10.81
C VAL A 143 -11.84 9.53 -10.94
N SER A 144 -12.34 10.12 -9.84
CA SER A 144 -13.61 10.84 -9.85
C SER A 144 -13.57 12.09 -10.71
N PHE A 145 -12.48 12.87 -10.61
CA PHE A 145 -12.33 14.14 -11.32
C PHE A 145 -10.94 14.34 -11.92
N GLY A 146 -10.03 13.37 -11.79
CA GLY A 146 -8.65 13.45 -12.24
C GLY A 146 -7.79 14.34 -11.36
N TYR A 147 -8.13 14.49 -10.08
CA TYR A 147 -7.32 15.25 -9.14
C TYR A 147 -6.01 14.54 -8.88
N ILE A 148 -4.92 15.30 -8.94
CA ILE A 148 -3.61 14.93 -8.43
C ILE A 148 -3.23 15.85 -7.29
N GLY A 149 -2.46 15.36 -6.33
CA GLY A 149 -2.03 16.16 -5.19
C GLY A 149 -0.84 15.58 -4.46
N THR A 150 -0.27 16.36 -3.56
CA THR A 150 0.82 15.94 -2.67
C THR A 150 0.51 16.32 -1.23
N PHE A 151 0.83 15.44 -0.29
CA PHE A 151 0.68 15.68 1.15
C PHE A 151 2.03 15.55 1.86
N PRO A 152 2.35 16.43 2.83
CA PRO A 152 3.49 16.20 3.70
C PRO A 152 3.22 14.99 4.61
N VAL A 153 4.23 14.13 4.80
CA VAL A 153 4.15 13.03 5.76
C VAL A 153 4.92 13.42 7.02
N VAL A 154 4.23 13.51 8.16
CA VAL A 154 4.85 13.83 9.46
C VAL A 154 5.47 12.57 10.05
#